data_AF-A0A1V5V7V6-F1
#
_entry.id   AF-A0A1V5V7V6-F1
#
_cell.length_a   1.000
_cell.length_b   1.000
_cell.length_c   1.000
_cell.angle_alpha   90.00
_cell.angle_beta   90.00
_cell.angle_gamma   90.00
#
_symmetry.space_group_name_H-M   'P 1'
#
loop_
_entity.id
_entity.type
_entity.pdbx_description
1 polymer ?
#
loop_
_entity_poly.entity_id
_entity_poly.type
_entity_poly.pdbx_seq_one_letter_code
_entity_poly.pdbx_strand_id
1 'polypeptide(L)'
;MNLYSAVLSFLLTLSVSTLAVESSSSGSNSTAYASPGRWYDGFVYSTANNVCISQKTRFQATWDEKNLYFDVEMENESIKKPERIKFRQGKWPAGESVEIFLDPAGKLGSYFQIAIGIDGHLYDSRSKIDPDFWKKTSWHVINRKVEDGVWNLRIVLPFSDPEMKHPAKGDSWRFNICRNIAVGKNIVSASWAQVGRSFHNPAMFANLSFGSESEFASAQKEKLIRMLKVLVKRVQSCPPDKEFLIRVRQAEENPSPEVIASLYDELEVIKAMSKIQ
;
A
#
# COMPACT_ATOMS: atom_id res chain seq x y z
N MET A 1 -30.75 -11.73 -39.95
CA MET A 1 -31.45 -11.36 -38.71
C MET A 1 -30.41 -11.38 -37.60
N ASN A 2 -30.02 -10.20 -37.11
CA ASN A 2 -28.81 -10.00 -36.32
C ASN A 2 -28.93 -10.56 -34.89
N LEU A 3 -28.01 -11.44 -34.52
CA LEU A 3 -27.89 -12.10 -33.22
C LEU A 3 -27.30 -11.19 -32.11
N TYR A 4 -27.55 -9.87 -32.19
CA TYR A 4 -26.88 -8.85 -31.36
C TYR A 4 -27.78 -8.21 -30.28
N SER A 5 -28.95 -8.77 -29.97
CA SER A 5 -29.96 -8.08 -29.14
C SER A 5 -30.51 -8.86 -27.94
N ALA A 6 -29.88 -9.94 -27.48
CA ALA A 6 -30.38 -10.66 -26.30
C ALA A 6 -29.28 -10.83 -25.26
N VAL A 7 -29.69 -10.75 -23.98
CA VAL A 7 -28.86 -10.91 -22.77
C VAL A 7 -28.22 -9.60 -22.27
N LEU A 8 -29.08 -8.62 -22.01
CA LEU A 8 -28.81 -7.53 -21.06
C LEU A 8 -29.87 -7.56 -19.95
N SER A 9 -30.08 -8.73 -19.32
CA SER A 9 -31.07 -8.91 -18.26
C SER A 9 -30.79 -10.20 -17.50
N PHE A 10 -29.85 -10.17 -16.56
CA PHE A 10 -29.86 -10.95 -15.32
C PHE A 10 -28.56 -10.62 -14.59
N LEU A 11 -28.63 -9.87 -13.49
CA LEU A 11 -27.65 -9.85 -12.38
C LEU A 11 -28.08 -8.75 -11.40
N LEU A 12 -29.14 -9.03 -10.65
CA LEU A 12 -29.56 -8.19 -9.53
C LEU A 12 -30.32 -9.08 -8.53
N THR A 13 -29.57 -9.66 -7.59
CA THR A 13 -30.02 -9.93 -6.22
C THR A 13 -28.79 -10.16 -5.33
N LEU A 14 -28.53 -9.17 -4.46
CA LEU A 14 -27.60 -9.27 -3.33
C LEU A 14 -28.17 -10.20 -2.25
N SER A 15 -27.30 -10.91 -1.55
CA SER A 15 -27.34 -10.91 -0.08
C SER A 15 -25.93 -11.05 0.46
N VAL A 16 -25.37 -9.97 1.03
CA VAL A 16 -24.15 -10.03 1.83
C VAL A 16 -24.59 -9.94 3.28
N SER A 17 -24.54 -11.07 3.97
CA SER A 17 -24.62 -11.10 5.43
C SER A 17 -23.22 -10.81 5.96
N THR A 18 -23.02 -9.61 6.50
CA THR A 18 -21.80 -9.24 7.23
C THR A 18 -21.76 -9.96 8.57
N LEU A 19 -20.81 -10.88 8.73
CA LEU A 19 -20.25 -11.24 10.02
C LEU A 19 -18.80 -10.74 10.03
N ALA A 20 -18.52 -9.80 10.93
CA ALA A 20 -17.16 -9.36 11.20
C ALA A 20 -16.40 -10.54 11.81
N VAL A 21 -15.45 -11.08 11.04
CA VAL A 21 -14.44 -12.00 11.54
C VAL A 21 -13.19 -11.18 11.81
N GLU A 22 -12.85 -10.99 13.08
CA GLU A 22 -11.51 -10.62 13.49
C GLU A 22 -10.57 -11.76 13.08
N SER A 23 -9.91 -11.62 11.94
CA SER A 23 -8.87 -12.55 11.52
C SER A 23 -7.51 -12.05 12.01
N SER A 24 -7.07 -12.55 13.18
CA SER A 24 -5.65 -12.58 13.50
C SER A 24 -4.98 -13.62 12.61
N SER A 25 -4.56 -13.22 11.40
CA SER A 25 -3.86 -14.14 10.49
C SER A 25 -2.36 -14.10 10.75
N SER A 26 -1.79 -15.23 11.18
CA SER A 26 -0.35 -15.51 11.23
C SER A 26 0.28 -15.69 9.83
N GLY A 27 -0.23 -14.98 8.82
CA GLY A 27 0.37 -14.88 7.48
C GLY A 27 1.37 -13.73 7.42
N SER A 28 2.27 -13.73 6.44
CA SER A 28 3.09 -12.54 6.20
C SER A 28 2.17 -11.38 5.84
N ASN A 29 2.22 -10.31 6.65
CA ASN A 29 1.49 -9.09 6.40
C ASN A 29 1.90 -8.53 5.02
N SER A 30 1.01 -8.66 4.05
CA SER A 30 1.32 -8.39 2.64
C SER A 30 0.50 -7.26 2.05
N THR A 31 -0.67 -6.93 2.62
CA THR A 31 -1.54 -5.86 2.12
C THR A 31 -2.29 -5.16 3.25
N ALA A 32 -2.23 -3.82 3.25
CA ALA A 32 -3.11 -2.95 4.00
C ALA A 32 -3.99 -2.15 3.04
N TYR A 33 -5.19 -1.81 3.48
CA TYR A 33 -6.18 -1.05 2.74
C TYR A 33 -6.32 0.32 3.40
N ALA A 34 -5.99 1.38 2.67
CA ALA A 34 -6.20 2.75 3.10
C ALA A 34 -7.70 3.03 3.10
N SER A 35 -8.34 2.79 4.24
CA SER A 35 -9.78 2.85 4.42
C SER A 35 -10.12 3.11 5.90
N PRO A 36 -11.11 3.96 6.20
CA PRO A 36 -11.49 4.25 7.58
C PRO A 36 -11.94 3.00 8.33
N GLY A 37 -11.63 2.93 9.62
CA GLY A 37 -12.09 1.86 10.53
C GLY A 37 -11.29 0.55 10.52
N ARG A 38 -10.43 0.30 9.54
CA ARG A 38 -9.56 -0.90 9.51
C ARG A 38 -8.21 -0.65 10.19
N TRP A 39 -7.92 -1.40 11.26
CA TRP A 39 -6.64 -1.39 11.96
C TRP A 39 -5.84 -2.65 11.65
N TYR A 40 -4.52 -2.51 11.61
CA TYR A 40 -3.55 -3.54 11.29
C TYR A 40 -2.55 -3.68 12.44
N ASP A 41 -2.29 -4.91 12.87
CA ASP A 41 -1.35 -5.27 13.92
C ASP A 41 -0.36 -6.35 13.42
N GLY A 42 0.19 -7.16 14.32
CA GLY A 42 1.08 -8.26 13.95
C GLY A 42 2.51 -7.82 13.62
N PHE A 43 3.00 -6.77 14.29
CA PHE A 43 4.40 -6.36 14.18
C PHE A 43 5.31 -7.45 14.74
N VAL A 44 6.36 -7.79 13.99
CA VAL A 44 7.37 -8.79 14.37
C VAL A 44 8.73 -8.15 14.57
N TYR A 45 9.57 -8.75 15.41
CA TYR A 45 10.95 -8.30 15.59
C TYR A 45 11.74 -8.39 14.28
N SER A 46 12.50 -7.35 13.95
CA SER A 46 13.33 -7.33 12.71
C SER A 46 14.46 -8.36 12.73
N THR A 47 14.89 -8.77 13.93
CA THR A 47 15.89 -9.81 14.16
C THR A 47 15.30 -11.22 14.18
N ALA A 48 13.99 -11.33 14.40
CA ALA A 48 13.24 -12.58 14.50
C ALA A 48 11.87 -12.39 13.82
N ASN A 49 11.88 -12.38 12.47
CA ASN A 49 10.78 -11.98 11.58
C ASN A 49 9.49 -12.82 11.67
N ASN A 50 9.40 -13.72 12.65
CA ASN A 50 8.27 -14.59 12.95
C ASN A 50 7.82 -14.49 14.42
N VAL A 51 8.44 -13.63 15.22
CA VAL A 51 8.13 -13.42 16.63
C VAL A 51 7.47 -12.06 16.78
N CYS A 52 6.21 -12.05 17.20
CA CYS A 52 5.49 -10.81 17.49
C CYS A 52 6.12 -10.08 18.68
N ILE A 53 6.08 -8.75 18.64
CA ILE A 53 6.49 -7.91 19.77
C ILE A 53 5.44 -7.97 20.89
N SER A 54 5.89 -7.87 22.14
CA SER A 54 4.99 -7.82 23.30
C SER A 54 4.35 -6.43 23.47
N GLN A 55 5.08 -5.37 23.10
CA GLN A 55 4.59 -4.00 23.04
C GLN A 55 3.65 -3.84 21.83
N LYS A 56 2.34 -4.03 22.03
CA LYS A 56 1.39 -4.03 20.92
C LYS A 56 1.50 -2.73 20.13
N THR A 57 1.59 -2.88 18.82
CA THR A 57 1.60 -1.77 17.88
C THR A 57 0.57 -2.08 16.82
N ARG A 58 -0.29 -1.10 16.54
CA ARG A 58 -1.25 -1.17 15.45
C ARG A 58 -1.31 0.16 14.71
N PHE A 59 -1.72 0.10 13.45
CA PHE A 59 -1.91 1.30 12.64
C PHE A 59 -3.16 1.20 11.78
N GLN A 60 -3.58 2.35 11.28
CA GLN A 60 -4.55 2.50 10.22
C GLN A 60 -4.00 3.48 9.19
N ALA A 61 -4.27 3.20 7.92
CA ALA A 61 -4.08 4.15 6.84
C ALA A 61 -5.44 4.66 6.37
N THR A 62 -5.59 5.97 6.16
CA THR A 62 -6.76 6.58 5.52
C THR A 62 -6.31 7.60 4.49
N TRP A 63 -7.18 7.99 3.58
CA TRP A 63 -6.85 8.97 2.55
C TRP A 63 -8.08 9.74 2.09
N ASP A 64 -7.85 10.89 1.48
CA ASP A 64 -8.86 11.71 0.80
C ASP A 64 -8.28 12.26 -0.52
N GLU A 65 -8.91 13.27 -1.12
CA GLU A 65 -8.43 13.90 -2.37
C GLU A 65 -7.13 14.70 -2.22
N LYS A 66 -6.65 14.94 -1.00
CA LYS A 66 -5.52 15.84 -0.74
C LYS A 66 -4.38 15.14 -0.02
N ASN A 67 -4.68 14.18 0.83
CA ASN A 67 -3.74 13.64 1.79
C ASN A 67 -3.87 12.13 1.97
N LEU A 68 -2.73 11.53 2.30
CA LEU A 68 -2.62 10.23 2.95
C LEU A 68 -2.39 10.46 4.46
N TYR A 69 -3.03 9.66 5.29
CA TYR A 69 -2.91 9.70 6.75
C TYR A 69 -2.47 8.34 7.28
N PHE A 70 -1.64 8.37 8.32
CA PHE A 70 -1.40 7.21 9.16
C PHE A 70 -1.73 7.56 10.60
N ASP A 71 -2.60 6.76 11.20
CA ASP A 71 -2.86 6.72 12.62
C ASP A 71 -2.10 5.52 13.20
N VAL A 72 -1.31 5.71 14.25
CA VAL A 72 -0.51 4.66 14.88
C VAL A 72 -0.72 4.70 16.39
N GLU A 73 -1.02 3.54 16.95
CA GLU A 73 -1.16 3.32 18.39
C GLU A 73 -0.09 2.33 18.84
N MET A 74 0.68 2.72 19.84
CA MET A 74 1.83 1.96 20.34
C MET A 74 1.75 1.87 21.87
N GLU A 75 1.65 0.65 22.39
CA GLU A 75 1.76 0.37 23.81
C GLU A 75 3.23 0.26 24.22
N ASN A 76 3.63 0.91 25.30
CA ASN A 76 4.83 0.54 26.06
C ASN A 76 4.70 1.11 27.48
N GLU A 77 4.65 0.22 28.48
CA GLU A 77 4.51 0.55 29.90
C GLU A 77 5.63 1.47 30.43
N SER A 78 6.80 1.45 29.78
CA SER A 78 7.94 2.29 30.15
C SER A 78 7.88 3.70 29.54
N ILE A 79 6.86 3.99 28.71
CA ILE A 79 6.69 5.31 28.11
C ILE A 79 6.39 6.34 29.19
N LYS A 80 7.30 7.30 29.32
CA LYS A 80 7.05 8.55 30.01
C LYS A 80 6.79 9.64 28.97
N LYS A 81 5.88 10.57 29.27
CA LYS A 81 5.65 11.75 28.44
C LYS A 81 6.98 12.50 28.30
N PRO A 82 7.58 12.58 27.09
CA PRO A 82 8.86 13.25 26.93
C PRO A 82 8.65 14.77 26.97
N GLU A 83 9.66 15.48 27.45
CA GLU A 83 9.73 16.93 27.24
C GLU A 83 9.79 17.23 25.74
N ARG A 84 9.05 18.25 25.31
CA ARG A 84 9.09 18.68 23.92
C ARG A 84 10.39 19.44 23.69
N ILE A 85 11.33 18.80 23.02
CA ILE A 85 12.60 19.44 22.67
C ILE A 85 12.39 20.28 21.40
N LYS A 86 12.97 21.48 21.36
CA LYS A 86 13.05 22.30 20.13
C LYS A 86 14.13 21.70 19.23
N PHE A 87 13.77 21.20 18.07
CA PHE A 87 14.70 20.45 17.22
C PHE A 87 15.18 21.20 15.98
N ARG A 88 16.35 20.76 15.49
CA ARG A 88 16.87 21.08 14.16
C ARG A 88 16.26 20.12 13.15
N GLN A 89 15.62 20.66 12.10
CA GLN A 89 15.04 19.89 11.00
C GLN A 89 16.12 19.02 10.31
N GLY A 90 15.73 17.82 9.85
CA GLY A 90 16.61 16.88 9.15
C GLY A 90 17.49 15.96 10.02
N LYS A 91 17.42 16.03 11.36
CA LYS A 91 18.09 15.06 12.24
C LYS A 91 17.21 13.84 12.55
N TRP A 92 17.82 12.71 12.85
CA TRP A 92 17.11 11.51 13.31
C TRP A 92 16.49 11.70 14.72
N PRO A 93 15.26 11.20 14.99
CA PRO A 93 14.66 11.27 16.33
C PRO A 93 15.41 10.41 17.35
N ALA A 94 15.53 10.90 18.59
CA ALA A 94 16.17 10.14 19.66
C ALA A 94 15.20 9.17 20.34
N GLY A 95 15.71 8.01 20.78
CA GLY A 95 14.96 7.04 21.57
C GLY A 95 13.88 6.31 20.76
N GLU A 96 12.67 6.25 21.31
CA GLU A 96 11.55 5.57 20.67
C GLU A 96 11.05 6.31 19.44
N SER A 97 10.83 5.56 18.36
CA SER A 97 10.32 6.13 17.12
C SER A 97 9.43 5.16 16.35
N VAL A 98 8.57 5.71 15.52
CA VAL A 98 7.92 4.96 14.44
C VAL A 98 8.55 5.41 13.13
N GLU A 99 8.73 4.48 12.21
CA GLU A 99 9.17 4.77 10.86
C GLU A 99 8.13 4.33 9.84
N ILE A 100 7.94 5.12 8.80
CA ILE A 100 7.07 4.82 7.68
C ILE A 100 7.92 4.87 6.41
N PHE A 101 7.87 3.79 5.63
CA PHE A 101 8.51 3.70 4.33
C PHE A 101 7.46 3.69 3.25
N LEU A 102 7.62 4.52 2.21
CA LEU A 102 6.65 4.63 1.11
C LEU A 102 7.35 4.68 -0.24
N ASP A 103 6.93 3.83 -1.15
CA ASP A 103 7.27 3.88 -2.57
C ASP A 103 5.97 4.03 -3.38
N PRO A 104 5.52 5.28 -3.61
CA PRO A 104 4.35 5.56 -4.44
C PRO A 104 4.54 5.15 -5.91
N ALA A 105 5.79 5.03 -6.36
CA ALA A 105 6.09 4.71 -7.74
C ALA A 105 6.09 3.21 -8.03
N GLY A 106 6.23 2.38 -7.00
CA GLY A 106 6.43 0.93 -7.11
C GLY A 106 7.74 0.58 -7.82
N LYS A 107 8.73 1.48 -7.80
CA LYS A 107 9.99 1.33 -8.56
C LYS A 107 11.10 0.64 -7.76
N LEU A 108 10.89 0.39 -6.48
CA LEU A 108 11.82 -0.25 -5.53
C LEU A 108 13.14 0.49 -5.29
N GLY A 109 13.62 1.35 -6.20
CA GLY A 109 14.87 2.12 -6.04
C GLY A 109 14.69 3.52 -5.44
N SER A 110 13.47 4.06 -5.41
CA SER A 110 13.16 5.40 -4.90
C SER A 110 11.99 5.32 -3.93
N TYR A 111 12.25 5.53 -2.65
CA TYR A 111 11.24 5.52 -1.60
C TYR A 111 11.50 6.62 -0.58
N PHE A 112 10.46 6.99 0.13
CA PHE A 112 10.52 7.88 1.28
C PHE A 112 10.74 7.10 2.55
N GLN A 113 11.55 7.65 3.44
CA GLN A 113 11.62 7.24 4.84
C GLN A 113 11.17 8.40 5.69
N ILE A 114 10.22 8.15 6.57
CA ILE A 114 9.71 9.10 7.56
C ILE A 114 9.98 8.48 8.92
N ALA A 115 10.60 9.20 9.84
CA ALA A 115 10.77 8.74 11.21
C ALA A 115 10.22 9.79 12.17
N ILE A 116 9.39 9.35 13.10
CA ILE A 116 8.72 10.23 14.06
C ILE A 116 9.11 9.75 15.45
N GLY A 117 9.73 10.62 16.23
CA GLY A 117 10.11 10.35 17.61
C GLY A 117 8.93 10.45 18.56
N ILE A 118 9.05 9.80 19.73
CA ILE A 118 8.04 9.90 20.78
C ILE A 118 7.83 11.33 21.25
N ASP A 119 8.75 12.25 21.02
CA ASP A 119 8.67 13.70 21.30
C ASP A 119 7.96 14.52 20.20
N GLY A 120 7.59 13.88 19.08
CA GLY A 120 7.00 14.51 17.90
C GLY A 120 8.02 15.05 16.91
N HIS A 121 9.31 14.77 17.10
CA HIS A 121 10.34 15.12 16.12
C HIS A 121 10.12 14.33 14.83
N LEU A 122 10.09 15.02 13.69
CA LEU A 122 9.92 14.43 12.37
C LEU A 122 11.23 14.52 11.59
N TYR A 123 11.66 13.37 11.07
CA TYR A 123 12.69 13.21 10.09
C TYR A 123 12.06 12.68 8.81
N ASP A 124 12.48 13.19 7.66
CA ASP A 124 12.15 12.59 6.38
C ASP A 124 13.33 12.66 5.39
N SER A 125 13.41 11.66 4.54
CA SER A 125 14.43 11.57 3.48
C SER A 125 13.95 10.75 2.28
N ARG A 126 14.68 10.87 1.17
CA ARG A 126 14.51 10.04 -0.02
C ARG A 126 15.66 9.03 -0.15
N SER A 127 15.35 7.73 -0.06
CA SER A 127 16.26 6.58 -0.25
C SER A 127 17.63 6.66 0.45
N LYS A 128 17.76 7.41 1.57
CA LYS A 128 19.04 7.80 2.20
C LYS A 128 19.98 8.68 1.34
N ILE A 129 19.56 9.10 0.15
CA ILE A 129 20.39 9.81 -0.84
C ILE A 129 20.17 11.33 -0.75
N ASP A 130 18.95 11.77 -0.43
CA ASP A 130 18.64 13.18 -0.21
C ASP A 130 18.25 13.40 1.27
N PRO A 131 19.22 13.70 2.16
CA PRO A 131 18.96 13.97 3.57
C PRO A 131 18.30 15.34 3.78
N ASP A 132 18.25 16.20 2.76
CA ASP A 132 17.63 17.51 2.78
C ASP A 132 16.23 17.51 2.15
N PHE A 133 15.67 16.33 1.86
CA PHE A 133 14.35 16.17 1.26
C PHE A 133 13.23 16.84 2.09
N TRP A 134 13.42 16.93 3.40
CA TRP A 134 12.54 17.66 4.32
C TRP A 134 12.27 19.12 3.92
N LYS A 135 13.17 19.76 3.17
CA LYS A 135 12.97 21.14 2.65
C LYS A 135 11.89 21.22 1.57
N LYS A 136 11.49 20.07 1.02
CA LYS A 136 10.59 19.94 -0.13
C LYS A 136 9.24 19.37 0.26
N THR A 137 9.10 18.85 1.49
CA THR A 137 7.89 18.21 1.99
C THR A 137 7.16 19.10 2.98
N SER A 138 5.86 18.88 3.10
CA SER A 138 4.97 19.55 4.06
C SER A 138 4.36 18.56 5.06
N TRP A 139 5.02 17.41 5.24
CA TRP A 139 4.60 16.35 6.15
C TRP A 139 4.63 16.81 7.60
N HIS A 140 3.56 16.51 8.33
CA HIS A 140 3.46 16.98 9.70
C HIS A 140 2.56 16.09 10.56
N VAL A 141 2.84 16.11 11.86
CA VAL A 141 2.07 15.40 12.88
C VAL A 141 0.93 16.30 13.35
N ILE A 142 -0.32 15.85 13.17
CA ILE A 142 -1.53 16.60 13.59
C ILE A 142 -2.11 16.13 14.92
N ASN A 143 -1.80 14.90 15.35
CA ASN A 143 -2.15 14.42 16.67
C ASN A 143 -0.99 13.64 17.26
N ARG A 144 -0.68 13.91 18.53
CA ARG A 144 0.28 13.15 19.31
C ARG A 144 -0.13 13.16 20.76
N LYS A 145 -0.40 12.00 21.32
CA LYS A 145 -0.82 11.84 22.71
C LYS A 145 -0.02 10.72 23.35
N VAL A 146 0.49 10.98 24.55
CA VAL A 146 1.17 9.99 25.39
C VAL A 146 0.46 9.99 26.73
N GLU A 147 -0.27 8.92 27.02
CA GLU A 147 -1.08 8.76 28.23
C GLU A 147 -1.24 7.27 28.53
N ASP A 148 -1.23 6.90 29.81
CA ASP A 148 -1.49 5.53 30.31
C ASP A 148 -0.69 4.43 29.61
N GLY A 149 0.59 4.69 29.32
CA GLY A 149 1.49 3.74 28.65
C GLY A 149 1.21 3.57 27.15
N VAL A 150 0.38 4.43 26.56
CA VAL A 150 0.05 4.41 25.13
C VAL A 150 0.53 5.70 24.46
N TRP A 151 1.27 5.53 23.37
CA TRP A 151 1.61 6.60 22.44
C TRP A 151 0.74 6.51 21.18
N ASN A 152 -0.12 7.51 21.00
CA ASN A 152 -0.91 7.73 19.80
C ASN A 152 -0.28 8.80 18.91
N LEU A 153 -0.32 8.57 17.61
CA LEU A 153 0.21 9.45 16.59
C LEU A 153 -0.72 9.51 15.38
N ARG A 154 -0.89 10.70 14.80
CA ARG A 154 -1.46 10.88 13.46
C ARG A 154 -0.56 11.79 12.62
N ILE A 155 -0.10 11.28 11.49
CA ILE A 155 0.68 12.03 10.49
C ILE A 155 -0.12 12.25 9.22
N VAL A 156 0.11 13.40 8.58
CA VAL A 156 -0.47 13.80 7.28
C VAL A 156 0.64 13.89 6.24
N LEU A 157 0.40 13.30 5.07
CA LEU A 157 1.26 13.32 3.90
C LEU A 157 0.49 13.88 2.70
N PRO A 158 0.64 15.17 2.35
CA PRO A 158 -0.08 15.77 1.24
C PRO A 158 0.37 15.21 -0.12
N PHE A 159 -0.57 14.95 -1.03
CA PHE A 159 -0.27 14.53 -2.40
C PHE A 159 0.29 15.66 -3.28
N SER A 160 0.24 16.90 -2.80
CA SER A 160 0.88 18.05 -3.44
C SER A 160 2.40 18.05 -3.29
N ASP A 161 2.95 17.25 -2.36
CA ASP A 161 4.39 17.21 -2.14
C ASP A 161 5.12 16.53 -3.31
N PRO A 162 6.38 16.91 -3.59
CA PRO A 162 7.13 16.38 -4.72
C PRO A 162 7.21 14.85 -4.70
N GLU A 163 7.03 14.26 -5.89
CA GLU A 163 7.13 12.81 -6.13
C GLU A 163 6.06 11.95 -5.43
N MET A 164 5.16 12.56 -4.65
CA MET A 164 3.92 11.91 -4.26
C MET A 164 3.06 11.70 -5.50
N LYS A 165 2.55 10.47 -5.67
CA LYS A 165 1.53 10.22 -6.68
C LYS A 165 0.17 10.55 -6.08
N HIS A 166 -0.76 10.98 -6.92
CA HIS A 166 -2.16 11.03 -6.53
C HIS A 166 -2.77 9.65 -6.81
N PRO A 167 -3.18 8.88 -5.79
CA PRO A 167 -3.77 7.58 -6.00
C PRO A 167 -5.23 7.73 -6.47
N ALA A 168 -5.69 6.78 -7.27
CA ALA A 168 -7.10 6.50 -7.50
C ALA A 168 -7.55 5.30 -6.64
N LYS A 169 -8.87 5.16 -6.46
CA LYS A 169 -9.42 3.92 -5.90
C LYS A 169 -8.95 2.72 -6.72
N GLY A 170 -8.44 1.69 -6.05
CA GLY A 170 -7.85 0.52 -6.70
C GLY A 170 -6.36 0.65 -7.02
N ASP A 171 -5.73 1.82 -6.85
CA ASP A 171 -4.27 1.90 -6.92
C ASP A 171 -3.61 1.23 -5.71
N SER A 172 -2.34 0.88 -5.87
CA SER A 172 -1.54 0.25 -4.82
C SER A 172 -0.13 0.83 -4.80
N TRP A 173 0.37 1.15 -3.61
CA TRP A 173 1.75 1.56 -3.36
C TRP A 173 2.49 0.48 -2.59
N ARG A 174 3.82 0.58 -2.53
CA ARG A 174 4.64 -0.28 -1.67
C ARG A 174 4.96 0.47 -0.38
N PHE A 175 4.81 -0.16 0.77
CA PHE A 175 5.07 0.48 2.05
C PHE A 175 5.53 -0.47 3.16
N ASN A 176 6.05 0.12 4.24
CA ASN A 176 6.24 -0.56 5.51
C ASN A 176 6.05 0.42 6.67
N ILE A 177 5.69 -0.09 7.84
CA ILE A 177 5.73 0.65 9.10
C ILE A 177 6.61 -0.13 10.07
N CYS A 178 7.50 0.58 10.73
CA CYS A 178 8.43 0.02 11.69
C CYS A 178 8.32 0.74 13.03
N ARG A 179 8.69 0.03 14.09
CA ARG A 179 8.68 0.53 15.46
C ARG A 179 10.03 0.28 16.11
N ASN A 180 10.66 1.32 16.62
CA ASN A 180 11.83 1.26 17.49
C ASN A 180 11.39 1.48 18.93
N ILE A 181 11.59 0.48 19.77
CA ILE A 181 11.11 0.37 21.15
C ILE A 181 12.29 0.53 22.08
N ALA A 182 12.17 1.40 23.08
CA ALA A 182 13.17 1.51 24.12
C ALA A 182 12.94 0.42 25.18
N VAL A 183 13.94 -0.44 25.34
CA VAL A 183 13.96 -1.51 26.35
C VAL A 183 15.20 -1.34 27.21
N GLY A 184 15.05 -0.62 28.33
CA GLY A 184 16.16 -0.20 29.17
C GLY A 184 17.11 0.75 28.43
N LYS A 185 18.38 0.37 28.27
CA LYS A 185 19.38 1.13 27.50
C LYS A 185 19.46 0.72 26.01
N ASN A 186 18.70 -0.28 25.61
CA ASN A 186 18.73 -0.84 24.25
C ASN A 186 17.52 -0.37 23.45
N ILE A 187 17.66 -0.41 22.13
CA ILE A 187 16.55 -0.26 21.19
C ILE A 187 16.27 -1.62 20.55
N VAL A 188 15.00 -2.01 20.54
CA VAL A 188 14.53 -3.19 19.82
C VAL A 188 13.64 -2.72 18.67
N SER A 189 13.86 -3.30 17.49
CA SER A 189 13.23 -2.88 16.26
C SER A 189 12.23 -3.93 15.79
N ALA A 190 11.09 -3.47 15.30
CA ALA A 190 10.01 -4.29 14.78
C ALA A 190 9.46 -3.71 13.49
N SER A 191 8.87 -4.55 12.64
CA SER A 191 8.22 -4.11 11.40
C SER A 191 6.92 -4.84 11.16
N TRP A 192 6.05 -4.18 10.42
CA TRP A 192 4.80 -4.76 9.98
C TRP A 192 4.99 -5.62 8.72
N ALA A 193 5.57 -5.05 7.66
CA ALA A 193 6.01 -5.83 6.52
C ALA A 193 7.28 -6.61 6.93
N GLN A 194 7.32 -7.91 6.61
CA GLN A 194 8.43 -8.80 6.95
C GLN A 194 9.64 -8.54 6.02
N VAL A 195 10.28 -7.39 6.21
CA VAL A 195 11.37 -6.87 5.36
C VAL A 195 12.75 -7.49 5.65
N GLY A 196 12.83 -8.36 6.65
CA GLY A 196 14.08 -8.98 7.09
C GLY A 196 14.87 -8.09 8.05
N ARG A 197 16.19 -8.31 8.10
CA ARG A 197 17.09 -7.65 9.07
C ARG A 197 17.27 -6.14 8.85
N SER A 198 16.87 -5.61 7.70
CA SER A 198 17.01 -4.19 7.35
C SER A 198 15.65 -3.65 6.93
N PHE A 199 15.25 -2.52 7.53
CA PHE A 199 14.05 -1.80 7.11
C PHE A 199 14.16 -1.24 5.70
N HIS A 200 15.38 -1.03 5.20
CA HIS A 200 15.65 -0.54 3.85
C HIS A 200 15.68 -1.67 2.83
N ASN A 201 14.58 -2.44 2.76
CA ASN A 201 14.40 -3.53 1.81
C ASN A 201 13.10 -3.34 1.01
N PRO A 202 13.08 -2.40 0.06
CA PRO A 202 11.88 -2.01 -0.67
C PRO A 202 11.25 -3.14 -1.51
N ALA A 203 12.05 -4.12 -1.94
CA ALA A 203 11.54 -5.32 -2.60
C ALA A 203 10.54 -6.10 -1.71
N MET A 204 10.72 -6.04 -0.39
CA MET A 204 9.91 -6.75 0.60
C MET A 204 8.84 -5.89 1.27
N PHE A 205 8.65 -4.64 0.83
CA PHE A 205 7.55 -3.81 1.32
C PHE A 205 6.20 -4.46 1.04
N ALA A 206 5.22 -4.23 1.90
CA ALA A 206 3.86 -4.69 1.69
C ALA A 206 3.12 -3.75 0.73
N ASN A 207 1.89 -4.10 0.34
CA ASN A 207 1.03 -3.28 -0.49
C ASN A 207 0.16 -2.36 0.37
N LEU A 208 0.09 -1.08 0.01
CA LEU A 208 -0.93 -0.14 0.50
C LEU A 208 -1.94 0.09 -0.62
N SER A 209 -3.09 -0.56 -0.52
CA SER A 209 -4.17 -0.50 -1.49
C SER A 209 -5.15 0.63 -1.15
N PHE A 210 -5.48 1.48 -2.11
CA PHE A 210 -6.32 2.65 -1.89
C PHE A 210 -7.81 2.33 -2.05
N GLY A 211 -8.57 2.46 -0.95
CA GLY A 211 -9.98 2.05 -0.84
C GLY A 211 -10.14 0.82 0.06
N SER A 212 -11.39 0.46 0.35
CA SER A 212 -11.68 -0.80 1.04
C SER A 212 -11.32 -2.01 0.16
N GLU A 213 -11.27 -3.20 0.75
CA GLU A 213 -10.98 -4.43 0.01
C GLU A 213 -11.97 -4.70 -1.14
N SER A 214 -13.26 -4.48 -0.89
CA SER A 214 -14.30 -4.61 -1.93
C SER A 214 -14.19 -3.50 -2.99
N GLU A 215 -13.86 -2.28 -2.61
CA GLU A 215 -13.65 -1.17 -3.56
C GLU A 215 -12.42 -1.43 -4.44
N PHE A 216 -11.32 -1.91 -3.84
CA PHE A 216 -10.11 -2.28 -4.55
C PHE A 216 -10.38 -3.39 -5.56
N ALA A 217 -11.04 -4.48 -5.13
CA ALA A 217 -11.39 -5.59 -6.01
C ALA A 217 -12.30 -5.14 -7.18
N SER A 218 -13.27 -4.27 -6.91
CA SER A 218 -14.16 -3.71 -7.93
C SER A 218 -13.40 -2.85 -8.94
N ALA A 219 -12.53 -1.96 -8.47
CA ALA A 219 -11.71 -1.11 -9.32
C ALA A 219 -10.71 -1.92 -10.18
N GLN A 220 -10.12 -2.97 -9.63
CA GLN A 220 -9.27 -3.90 -10.39
C GLN A 220 -10.07 -4.60 -11.50
N LYS A 221 -11.26 -5.11 -11.18
CA LYS A 221 -12.15 -5.73 -12.18
C LYS A 221 -12.51 -4.75 -13.30
N GLU A 222 -12.87 -3.51 -12.96
CA GLU A 222 -13.16 -2.48 -13.96
C GLU A 222 -11.95 -2.18 -14.86
N LYS A 223 -10.74 -2.13 -14.29
CA LYS A 223 -9.51 -1.94 -15.04
C LYS A 223 -9.29 -3.06 -16.04
N LEU A 224 -9.47 -4.32 -15.64
CA LEU A 224 -9.37 -5.47 -16.52
C LEU A 224 -10.42 -5.42 -17.64
N ILE A 225 -11.67 -5.08 -17.32
CA ILE A 225 -12.73 -4.91 -18.32
C ILE A 225 -12.35 -3.82 -19.34
N ARG A 226 -11.79 -2.69 -18.90
CA ARG A 226 -11.32 -1.62 -19.81
C ARG A 226 -10.18 -2.11 -20.70
N MET A 227 -9.20 -2.82 -20.14
CA MET A 227 -8.08 -3.40 -20.89
C MET A 227 -8.58 -4.38 -21.95
N LEU A 228 -9.57 -5.20 -21.61
CA LEU A 228 -10.16 -6.16 -22.52
C LEU A 228 -10.94 -5.49 -23.66
N LYS A 229 -11.72 -4.45 -23.36
CA LYS A 229 -12.39 -3.64 -24.40
C LYS A 229 -11.39 -3.04 -25.40
N VAL A 230 -10.24 -2.57 -24.92
CA VAL A 230 -9.16 -2.08 -25.80
C VAL A 230 -8.57 -3.21 -26.63
N LEU A 231 -8.34 -4.39 -26.03
CA LEU A 231 -7.83 -5.56 -26.73
C LEU A 231 -8.79 -5.99 -27.85
N VAL A 232 -10.08 -6.14 -27.56
CA VAL A 232 -11.12 -6.51 -28.53
C VAL A 232 -11.15 -5.53 -29.71
N LYS A 233 -11.04 -4.23 -29.45
CA LYS A 233 -10.95 -3.22 -30.52
C LYS A 233 -9.69 -3.39 -31.38
N ARG A 234 -8.55 -3.75 -30.78
CA ARG A 234 -7.30 -4.03 -31.53
C ARG A 234 -7.41 -5.30 -32.37
N VAL A 235 -8.03 -6.34 -31.82
CA VAL A 235 -8.31 -7.61 -32.51
C VAL A 235 -9.16 -7.39 -33.76
N GLN A 236 -10.17 -6.50 -33.70
CA GLN A 236 -10.98 -6.16 -34.88
C GLN A 236 -10.16 -5.53 -36.01
N SER A 237 -9.08 -4.81 -35.70
CA SER A 237 -8.21 -4.17 -36.71
C SER A 237 -7.17 -5.11 -37.33
N CYS A 238 -6.90 -6.25 -36.69
CA CYS A 238 -5.96 -7.28 -37.15
C CYS A 238 -6.49 -8.64 -36.65
N PRO A 239 -7.44 -9.25 -37.39
CA PRO A 239 -8.16 -10.43 -36.93
C PRO A 239 -7.19 -11.63 -36.79
N PRO A 240 -7.00 -12.16 -35.57
CA PRO A 240 -6.17 -13.33 -35.33
C PRO A 240 -6.95 -14.61 -35.67
N ASP A 241 -6.34 -15.76 -35.42
CA ASP A 241 -7.00 -17.05 -35.65
C ASP A 241 -8.18 -17.30 -34.70
N LYS A 242 -8.92 -18.38 -34.96
CA LYS A 242 -10.10 -18.77 -34.19
C LYS A 242 -9.77 -19.11 -32.74
N GLU A 243 -8.58 -19.64 -32.46
CA GLU A 243 -8.17 -20.06 -31.11
C GLU A 243 -7.95 -18.85 -30.21
N PHE A 244 -7.28 -17.82 -30.74
CA PHE A 244 -7.12 -16.54 -30.06
C PHE A 244 -8.48 -15.93 -29.70
N LEU A 245 -9.44 -15.93 -30.63
CA LEU A 245 -10.78 -15.37 -30.41
C LEU A 245 -11.56 -16.13 -29.33
N ILE A 246 -11.37 -17.45 -29.18
CA ILE A 246 -11.99 -18.23 -28.10
C ILE A 246 -11.44 -17.76 -26.74
N ARG A 247 -10.12 -17.59 -26.63
CA ARG A 247 -9.48 -17.13 -25.39
C ARG A 247 -9.88 -15.70 -25.03
N VAL A 248 -10.08 -14.82 -26.01
CA VAL A 248 -10.64 -13.48 -25.77
C VAL A 248 -12.04 -13.57 -25.14
N ARG A 249 -12.94 -14.42 -25.66
CA ARG A 249 -14.29 -14.59 -25.07
C ARG A 249 -14.24 -15.16 -23.66
N GLN A 250 -13.38 -16.14 -23.41
CA GLN A 250 -13.18 -16.67 -22.05
C GLN A 250 -12.71 -15.56 -21.09
N ALA A 251 -11.84 -14.66 -21.54
CA ALA A 251 -11.41 -13.51 -20.76
C ALA A 251 -12.53 -12.47 -20.55
N GLU A 252 -13.52 -12.37 -21.47
CA GLU A 252 -14.70 -11.50 -21.29
C GLU A 252 -15.63 -12.03 -20.19
N GLU A 253 -15.75 -13.34 -20.08
CA GLU A 253 -16.54 -14.00 -19.03
C GLU A 253 -15.81 -13.98 -17.67
N ASN A 254 -14.50 -14.22 -17.68
CA ASN A 254 -13.68 -14.30 -16.47
C ASN A 254 -12.33 -13.57 -16.66
N PRO A 255 -12.30 -12.23 -16.49
CA PRO A 255 -11.09 -11.46 -16.73
C PRO A 255 -10.03 -11.72 -15.64
N SER A 256 -8.83 -12.09 -16.07
CA SER A 256 -7.64 -12.15 -15.20
C SER A 256 -6.50 -11.28 -15.75
N PRO A 257 -5.64 -10.70 -14.88
CA PRO A 257 -4.47 -9.96 -15.31
C PRO A 257 -3.53 -10.77 -16.20
N GLU A 258 -3.26 -12.03 -15.85
CA GLU A 258 -2.33 -12.93 -16.53
C GLU A 258 -2.84 -13.30 -17.92
N VAL A 259 -4.12 -13.65 -18.02
CA VAL A 259 -4.76 -14.00 -19.30
C VAL A 259 -4.78 -12.79 -20.23
N ILE A 260 -5.18 -11.62 -19.72
CA ILE A 260 -5.23 -10.40 -20.54
C ILE A 260 -3.83 -10.00 -21.00
N ALA A 261 -2.82 -10.05 -20.13
CA ALA A 261 -1.43 -9.75 -20.49
C ALA A 261 -0.91 -10.70 -21.58
N SER A 262 -1.12 -12.00 -21.42
CA SER A 262 -0.75 -13.01 -22.43
C SER A 262 -1.41 -12.74 -23.79
N LEU A 263 -2.69 -12.37 -23.81
CA LEU A 263 -3.39 -12.03 -25.06
C LEU A 263 -2.84 -10.76 -25.71
N TYR A 264 -2.39 -9.77 -24.93
CA TYR A 264 -1.73 -8.59 -25.47
C TYR A 264 -0.39 -8.94 -26.12
N ASP A 265 0.45 -9.71 -25.42
CA ASP A 265 1.77 -10.11 -25.92
C ASP A 265 1.65 -10.90 -27.23
N GLU A 266 0.74 -11.86 -27.26
CA GLU A 266 0.47 -12.67 -28.45
C GLU A 266 -0.07 -11.81 -29.61
N LEU A 267 -0.97 -10.87 -29.35
CA LEU A 267 -1.47 -9.96 -30.37
C LEU A 267 -0.35 -9.08 -30.98
N GLU A 268 0.61 -8.63 -30.16
CA GLU A 268 1.74 -7.87 -30.68
C GLU A 268 2.67 -8.73 -31.55
N VAL A 269 2.87 -10.01 -31.21
CA VAL A 269 3.58 -10.97 -32.08
C VAL A 269 2.85 -11.17 -33.42
N ILE A 270 1.53 -11.38 -33.39
CA ILE A 270 0.72 -11.55 -34.61
C ILE A 270 0.84 -10.32 -35.52
N LYS A 271 0.74 -9.11 -34.96
CA LYS A 271 0.94 -7.87 -35.71
C LYS A 271 2.33 -7.77 -36.32
N ALA A 272 3.36 -8.14 -35.58
CA ALA A 272 4.73 -8.09 -36.08
C ALA A 272 4.92 -9.03 -37.28
N MET A 273 4.37 -10.25 -37.22
CA MET A 273 4.42 -11.21 -38.32
C MET A 273 3.65 -10.73 -39.56
N SER A 274 2.49 -10.10 -39.37
CA SER A 274 1.66 -9.59 -40.48
C SER A 274 2.31 -8.44 -41.28
N LYS A 275 3.31 -7.75 -40.72
CA LYS A 275 4.03 -6.66 -41.39
C LYS A 275 5.23 -7.14 -42.23
N ILE A 276 5.61 -8.41 -42.10
CA ILE A 276 6.76 -9.01 -42.77
C ILE A 276 6.33 -9.75 -44.06
N GLN A 277 5.02 -9.96 -44.25
CA GLN A 277 4.42 -10.55 -45.45
C GLN A 277 3.99 -9.47 -46.45
#